data_AF-A0A0N4XAH3-F1
#
_entry.id   AF-A0A0N4XAH3-F1
#
_cell.length_a   1.000
_cell.length_b   1.000
_cell.length_c   1.000
_cell.angle_alpha   90.00
_cell.angle_beta   90.00
_cell.angle_gamma   90.00
#
_symmetry.space_group_name_H-M   'P 1'
#
loop_
_entity.id
_entity.type
_entity.pdbx_description
1 polymer ?
#
loop_
_entity_poly.entity_id
_entity_poly.type
_entity_poly.pdbx_seq_one_letter_code
_entity_poly.pdbx_strand_id
1 'polypeptide(L)'
;MGSLNHLNLLRDEHLELLNKYGELQQKYATLQSKVDPDQVPDASTLAGQLCATMRNLFENHTFSDIVIRVDGRELKCHKFLLVARSNHWNDLESTDFVDIPGIIPCRFQEV
;
A
#
# COMPACT_ATOMS: atom_id res chain seq x y z
N MET A 1 39.12 29.65 -3.25
CA MET A 1 38.14 29.64 -2.12
C MET A 1 36.79 29.00 -2.46
N GLY A 2 36.33 28.90 -3.72
CA GLY A 2 34.99 28.36 -4.04
C GLY A 2 34.77 26.85 -3.83
N SER A 3 35.78 26.00 -4.07
CA SER A 3 35.62 24.53 -4.00
C SER A 3 35.41 24.00 -2.56
N LEU A 4 35.99 24.65 -1.56
CA LEU A 4 35.91 24.23 -0.16
C LEU A 4 34.54 24.58 0.44
N ASN A 5 33.95 25.69 -0.02
CA ASN A 5 32.60 26.10 0.37
C ASN A 5 31.53 25.16 -0.20
N HIS A 6 31.71 24.67 -1.44
CA HIS A 6 30.78 23.71 -2.04
C HIS A 6 30.83 22.34 -1.36
N LEU A 7 32.02 21.87 -0.98
CA LEU A 7 32.18 20.61 -0.24
C LEU A 7 31.52 20.68 1.14
N ASN A 8 31.67 21.81 1.85
CA ASN A 8 31.01 22.02 3.14
C ASN A 8 29.48 22.08 2.99
N LEU A 9 28.97 22.78 1.97
CA LEU A 9 27.53 22.81 1.70
C LEU A 9 26.95 21.41 1.46
N LEU A 10 27.62 20.60 0.64
CA LEU A 10 27.18 19.23 0.36
C LEU A 10 27.22 18.35 1.61
N ARG A 11 28.23 18.54 2.46
CA ARG A 11 28.32 17.84 3.75
C ARG A 11 27.16 18.21 4.66
N ASP A 12 26.81 19.49 4.74
CA ASP A 12 25.73 19.97 5.59
C ASP A 12 24.37 19.45 5.09
N GLU A 13 24.11 19.49 3.78
CA GLU A 13 22.91 18.90 3.17
C GLU A 13 22.82 17.38 3.41
N HIS A 14 23.95 16.67 3.32
CA HIS A 14 24.00 15.24 3.59
C HIS A 14 23.71 14.92 5.07
N LEU A 15 24.23 15.73 5.99
CA LEU A 15 23.94 15.59 7.42
C LEU A 15 22.47 15.88 7.72
N GLU A 16 21.89 16.90 7.10
CA GLU A 16 20.47 17.21 7.23
C GLU A 16 19.60 16.06 6.70
N LEU A 17 19.96 15.49 5.55
CA LEU A 17 19.26 14.36 4.96
C LEU A 17 19.34 13.12 5.85
N LEU A 18 20.52 12.81 6.41
CA LEU A 18 20.68 11.70 7.35
C LEU A 18 19.83 11.89 8.61
N ASN A 19 19.73 13.12 9.12
CA ASN A 19 18.90 13.41 10.28
C ASN A 19 17.41 13.21 9.96
N LYS A 20 16.94 13.74 8.84
CA LYS A 20 15.55 13.54 8.34
C LYS A 20 15.24 12.06 8.14
N TYR A 21 16.19 11.30 7.58
CA TYR A 21 16.03 9.86 7.39
C TYR A 21 15.92 9.12 8.73
N GLY A 22 16.75 9.46 9.71
CA GLY A 22 16.69 8.89 11.06
C GLY A 22 15.35 9.17 11.75
N GLU A 23 14.86 10.41 11.69
CA GLU A 23 13.54 10.78 12.22
C GLU A 23 12.40 10.01 11.53
N LEU A 24 12.47 9.87 10.20
CA LEU A 24 11.48 9.13 9.44
C LEU A 24 11.47 7.64 9.82
N GLN A 25 12.65 7.04 9.96
CA GLN A 25 12.79 5.65 10.38
C GLN A 25 12.24 5.42 11.79
N GLN A 26 12.45 6.34 12.72
CA GLN A 26 11.87 6.28 14.07
C GLN A 26 10.34 6.40 14.06
N LYS A 27 9.80 7.34 13.27
CA LYS A 27 8.34 7.48 13.09
C LYS A 27 7.74 6.21 12.52
N TYR A 28 8.38 5.64 11.50
CA TYR A 28 7.94 4.40 10.87
C TYR A 28 7.96 3.23 11.86
N ALA A 29 9.04 3.05 12.61
CA ALA A 29 9.14 2.01 13.64
C ALA A 29 8.04 2.12 14.70
N THR A 30 7.72 3.35 15.13
CA THR A 30 6.66 3.62 16.11
C THR A 30 5.26 3.35 15.55
N LEU A 31 5.04 3.66 14.26
CA LEU A 31 3.78 3.35 13.60
C LEU A 31 3.63 1.85 13.38
N GLN A 32 4.69 1.18 12.95
CA GLN A 32 4.73 -0.26 12.75
C GLN A 32 4.52 -1.03 14.06
N SER A 33 5.05 -0.55 15.19
CA SER A 33 4.79 -1.18 16.49
C SER A 33 3.34 -1.04 16.97
N LYS A 34 2.61 -0.05 16.44
CA LYS A 34 1.18 0.19 16.76
C LYS A 34 0.23 -0.51 15.80
N VAL A 35 0.73 -0.93 14.64
CA VAL A 35 -0.01 -1.64 13.61
C VAL A 35 0.51 -3.07 13.61
N ASP A 36 -0.05 -3.91 14.48
CA ASP A 36 0.17 -5.34 14.39
C ASP A 36 -0.58 -5.85 13.14
N PRO A 37 0.13 -6.36 12.10
CA PRO A 37 -0.49 -6.75 10.84
C PRO A 37 -1.46 -7.93 10.97
N ASP A 38 -1.35 -8.72 12.04
CA ASP A 38 -2.23 -9.85 12.33
C ASP A 38 -3.36 -9.48 13.32
N GLN A 39 -3.28 -8.30 13.95
CA GLN A 39 -4.30 -7.85 14.88
C GLN A 39 -5.44 -7.21 14.10
N VAL A 40 -6.49 -8.01 13.89
CA VAL A 40 -7.75 -7.52 13.32
C VAL A 40 -8.27 -6.41 14.24
N PRO A 41 -8.51 -5.19 13.71
CA PRO A 41 -9.02 -4.10 14.54
C PRO A 41 -10.31 -4.51 15.22
N ASP A 42 -10.43 -4.21 16.51
CA ASP A 42 -11.57 -4.59 17.35
C ASP A 42 -12.87 -4.31 16.61
N ALA A 43 -13.71 -5.34 16.43
CA ALA A 43 -14.96 -5.25 15.69
C ALA A 43 -15.99 -4.29 16.32
N SER A 44 -15.74 -3.80 17.54
CA SER A 44 -16.51 -2.76 18.22
C SER A 44 -16.12 -1.33 17.78
N THR A 45 -14.96 -1.16 17.15
CA THR A 45 -14.49 0.12 16.62
C THR A 45 -14.96 0.33 15.20
N LEU A 46 -15.15 1.59 14.80
CA LEU A 46 -15.50 1.94 13.41
C LEU A 46 -14.51 1.35 12.41
N ALA A 47 -13.21 1.40 12.73
CA ALA A 47 -12.16 0.83 11.89
C ALA A 47 -12.32 -0.69 11.76
N GLY A 48 -12.60 -1.40 12.85
CA GLY A 48 -12.86 -2.85 12.83
C GLY A 48 -14.08 -3.23 12.02
N GLN A 49 -15.19 -2.51 12.20
CA GLN A 49 -16.42 -2.71 11.41
C GLN A 49 -16.19 -2.46 9.92
N LEU A 50 -15.44 -1.41 9.58
CA LEU A 50 -15.10 -1.10 8.19
C LEU A 50 -14.20 -2.18 7.59
N CYS A 51 -13.15 -2.61 8.30
CA CYS A 51 -12.28 -3.70 7.86
C CYS A 51 -13.05 -5.01 7.66
N ALA A 52 -13.96 -5.36 8.57
CA ALA A 52 -14.82 -6.54 8.44
C ALA A 52 -15.74 -6.43 7.22
N THR A 53 -16.31 -5.25 6.97
CA THR A 53 -17.17 -5.00 5.80
C THR A 53 -16.37 -5.08 4.50
N MET A 54 -15.18 -4.48 4.44
CA MET A 54 -14.28 -4.52 3.28
C MET A 54 -13.81 -5.94 3.00
N ARG A 55 -13.46 -6.72 4.02
CA ARG A 55 -13.12 -8.13 3.89
C ARG A 55 -14.29 -8.93 3.31
N ASN A 56 -15.50 -8.73 3.85
CA ASN A 56 -16.70 -9.39 3.38
C ASN A 56 -17.02 -9.03 1.91
N LEU A 57 -16.77 -7.80 1.50
CA LEU A 57 -16.88 -7.40 0.09
C LEU A 57 -15.81 -8.05 -0.77
N PHE A 58 -14.57 -8.14 -0.31
CA PHE A 58 -13.51 -8.79 -1.09
C PHE A 58 -13.77 -10.30 -1.29
N GLU A 59 -14.19 -11.00 -0.23
CA GLU A 59 -14.51 -12.43 -0.26
C GLU A 59 -15.79 -12.72 -1.07
N ASN A 60 -16.82 -11.90 -0.91
CA ASN A 60 -18.03 -12.00 -1.71
C ASN A 60 -17.88 -11.17 -2.97
N HIS A 61 -17.61 -11.83 -4.11
CA HIS A 61 -17.51 -11.20 -5.44
C HIS A 61 -18.79 -10.47 -5.93
N THR A 62 -19.76 -10.22 -5.05
CA THR A 62 -20.91 -9.36 -5.26
C THR A 62 -20.44 -7.93 -5.51
N PHE A 63 -20.97 -7.30 -6.56
CA PHE A 63 -20.58 -5.94 -7.00
C PHE A 63 -19.12 -5.77 -7.42
N SER A 64 -18.40 -6.85 -7.75
CA SER A 64 -17.09 -6.72 -8.38
C SER A 64 -17.23 -6.02 -9.74
N ASP A 65 -16.48 -4.94 -9.91
CA ASP A 65 -16.51 -4.03 -11.06
C ASP A 65 -15.18 -4.03 -11.83
N ILE A 66 -14.20 -4.86 -11.40
CA ILE A 66 -12.92 -5.07 -12.08
C ILE A 66 -12.38 -6.48 -11.88
N VAL A 67 -11.66 -7.01 -12.89
CA VAL A 67 -10.95 -8.30 -12.83
C VAL A 67 -9.44 -8.09 -13.02
N ILE A 68 -8.64 -8.57 -12.07
CA ILE A 68 -7.18 -8.55 -12.18
C ILE A 68 -6.71 -9.94 -12.61
N ARG A 69 -5.99 -10.01 -13.73
CA ARG A 69 -5.44 -11.24 -14.28
C ARG A 69 -3.93 -11.31 -14.04
N VAL A 70 -3.50 -12.35 -13.36
CA VAL A 70 -2.09 -12.59 -13.02
C VAL A 70 -1.74 -14.01 -13.42
N ASP A 71 -0.85 -14.15 -14.41
CA ASP A 71 -0.35 -15.45 -14.88
C ASP A 71 -1.46 -16.49 -15.15
N GLY A 72 -2.53 -16.05 -15.82
CA GLY A 72 -3.70 -16.88 -16.16
C GLY A 72 -4.71 -17.09 -15.03
N ARG A 73 -4.49 -16.56 -13.82
CA ARG A 73 -5.48 -16.54 -12.74
C ARG A 73 -6.28 -15.25 -12.77
N GLU A 74 -7.59 -15.34 -12.56
CA GLU A 74 -8.49 -14.19 -12.49
C GLU A 74 -8.92 -13.91 -11.06
N LEU A 75 -8.82 -12.65 -10.65
CA LEU A 75 -9.23 -12.18 -9.33
C LEU A 75 -10.27 -11.07 -9.49
N LYS A 76 -11.48 -11.33 -8.99
CA LYS A 76 -12.55 -10.33 -8.97
C LYS A 76 -12.35 -9.36 -7.81
N CYS A 77 -12.49 -8.07 -8.07
CA CYS A 77 -12.19 -7.00 -7.13
C CYS A 77 -13.15 -5.82 -7.26
N HIS A 78 -12.95 -4.83 -6.40
CA HIS A 78 -13.73 -3.60 -6.36
C HIS A 78 -12.82 -2.39 -6.58
N LYS A 79 -13.10 -1.56 -7.59
CA LYS A 79 -12.32 -0.37 -7.95
C LYS A 79 -12.14 0.56 -6.76
N PHE A 80 -13.21 0.79 -6.00
CA PHE A 80 -13.17 1.68 -4.84
C PHE A 80 -12.20 1.19 -3.74
N LEU A 81 -12.07 -0.13 -3.53
CA LEU A 81 -11.12 -0.70 -2.56
C LEU A 81 -9.67 -0.52 -3.02
N LEU A 82 -9.43 -0.69 -4.32
CA LEU A 82 -8.10 -0.52 -4.91
C LEU A 82 -7.66 0.95 -4.82
N VAL A 83 -8.52 1.89 -5.20
CA VAL A 83 -8.29 3.34 -5.12
C VAL A 83 -8.06 3.77 -3.67
N ALA A 84 -8.87 3.29 -2.72
CA ALA A 84 -8.71 3.61 -1.30
C ALA A 84 -7.37 3.12 -0.73
N ARG A 85 -6.82 2.03 -1.28
CA ARG A 85 -5.58 1.41 -0.79
C ARG A 85 -4.31 2.01 -1.42
N SER A 86 -4.35 2.46 -2.66
CA SER A 86 -3.22 3.18 -3.24
C SER A 86 -3.60 4.04 -4.44
N ASN A 87 -2.91 5.16 -4.58
CA ASN A 87 -3.07 6.08 -5.71
C ASN A 87 -2.67 5.49 -7.08
N HIS A 88 -2.05 4.31 -7.12
CA HIS A 88 -1.71 3.62 -8.37
C HIS A 88 -2.93 3.14 -9.15
N TRP A 89 -4.11 3.11 -8.52
CA TRP A 89 -5.35 2.60 -9.11
C TRP A 89 -6.36 3.69 -9.47
N ASN A 90 -5.95 4.96 -9.47
CA ASN A 90 -6.87 6.09 -9.65
C ASN A 90 -7.54 6.14 -11.04
N ASP A 91 -6.91 5.57 -12.06
CA ASP A 91 -7.37 5.65 -13.46
C ASP A 91 -8.14 4.39 -13.91
N LEU A 92 -8.98 3.82 -13.04
CA LEU A 92 -9.74 2.58 -13.32
C LEU A 92 -11.19 2.80 -13.78
N GLU A 93 -11.67 4.04 -13.92
CA GLU A 93 -13.10 4.33 -14.16
C GLU A 93 -13.70 3.50 -15.31
N SER A 94 -13.03 3.48 -16.47
CA SER A 94 -13.46 2.77 -17.67
C SER A 94 -12.80 1.39 -17.88
N THR A 95 -12.02 0.92 -16.91
CA THR A 95 -11.25 -0.33 -17.05
C THR A 95 -11.99 -1.49 -16.40
N ASP A 96 -12.31 -2.52 -17.18
CA ASP A 96 -12.99 -3.72 -16.68
C ASP A 96 -12.03 -4.85 -16.30
N PHE A 97 -10.83 -4.85 -16.88
CA PHE A 97 -9.80 -5.85 -16.62
C PHE A 97 -8.38 -5.26 -16.62
N VAL A 98 -7.50 -5.84 -15.80
CA VAL A 98 -6.08 -5.47 -15.72
C VAL A 98 -5.22 -6.72 -15.84
N ASP A 99 -4.29 -6.73 -16.78
CA ASP A 99 -3.30 -7.81 -16.95
C ASP A 99 -1.98 -7.44 -16.31
N ILE A 100 -1.48 -8.29 -15.41
CA ILE A 100 -0.17 -8.12 -14.78
C ILE A 100 0.72 -9.30 -15.19
N PRO A 101 1.53 -9.14 -16.25
CA PRO A 101 2.45 -10.19 -16.69
C PRO A 101 3.70 -10.27 -15.80
N GLY A 102 4.28 -11.47 -15.68
CA GLY A 102 5.61 -11.66 -15.07
C GLY A 102 5.65 -11.73 -13.54
N ILE A 103 4.50 -11.78 -12.86
CA ILE A 103 4.41 -12.04 -11.43
C ILE A 103 4.00 -13.50 -11.22
N ILE A 104 4.85 -14.29 -10.56
CA ILE A 104 4.48 -15.62 -10.09
C ILE A 104 3.59 -15.42 -8.86
N PRO A 105 2.33 -15.89 -8.87
CA PRO A 105 1.44 -15.72 -7.73
C PRO A 105 1.83 -16.67 -6.59
N CYS A 106 2.86 -16.32 -5.82
CA CYS A 106 3.31 -17.13 -4.67
C CYS A 106 2.34 -17.06 -3.47
N ARG A 107 1.41 -16.09 -3.46
CA ARG A 107 0.52 -15.82 -2.30
C ARG A 107 -0.86 -15.25 -2.68
N PHE A 108 -1.30 -15.41 -3.93
CA PHE A 108 -2.57 -14.81 -4.38
C PHE A 108 -3.83 -15.56 -3.95
N GLN A 109 -3.70 -16.70 -3.25
CA GLN A 109 -4.86 -17.45 -2.77
C GLN A 109 -4.47 -18.46 -1.70
N GLU A 110 -4.73 -18.13 -0.44
CA GLU A 110 -5.18 -19.05 0.63
C GLU A 110 -5.86 -18.21 1.71
N VAL A 111 -7.00 -17.58 1.36
CA VAL A 111 -8.11 -17.30 2.28
C VAL A 111 -9.39 -17.47 1.47
#